data_AF-G9PNN6-F1
#
_entry.id   AF-G9PNN6-F1
#
_cell.length_a   1.000
_cell.length_b   1.000
_cell.length_c   1.000
_cell.angle_alpha   90.00
_cell.angle_beta   90.00
_cell.angle_gamma   90.00
#
_symmetry.space_group_name_H-M   'P 1'
#
loop_
_entity.id
_entity.type
_entity.pdbx_description
1 polymer ?
#
loop_
_entity_poly.entity_id
_entity_poly.type
_entity_poly.pdbx_seq_one_letter_code
_entity_poly.pdbx_strand_id
1 'polypeptide(L)'
;MSPADDGSWWTAWPTVIVAVVLVLLPGWLLARAWGFRGVAAPAAAPALLLGVVGPATVIGGALGIRWDVTHLLVGPGMWLWAAAAALGLVLTHPWRRRSTDGIRADAAGPVLAPPALGTRNALLLAGAVVLSGVMTAWPALIGTRGPQSPPQASDAVFHLSAVAFVRREGNVSPMGGLASMYDGAVTYYPTGWHALAALLPGDVVVGANVLVLVSVGLIWPLGMAGLLREVLGRIRPAATATDGAVLAAGTALSGSVVSLLLLLTSTWPYALSLAVLPAALALIV
;
A
#
# COMPACT_ATOMS: atom_id res chain seq x y z
N MET A 1 -37.32 17.11 -7.31
CA MET A 1 -35.90 16.91 -6.98
C MET A 1 -35.86 16.32 -5.60
N SER A 2 -35.54 15.02 -5.48
CA SER A 2 -35.30 14.40 -4.17
C SER A 2 -34.13 15.12 -3.51
N PRO A 3 -34.12 15.34 -2.18
CA PRO A 3 -32.88 15.71 -1.51
C PRO A 3 -31.83 14.67 -1.92
N ALA A 4 -30.68 15.15 -2.38
CA ALA A 4 -29.55 14.29 -2.58
C ALA A 4 -29.30 13.62 -1.22
N ASP A 5 -29.45 12.29 -1.16
CA ASP A 5 -28.81 11.53 -0.12
C ASP A 5 -27.31 11.76 -0.32
N ASP A 6 -26.77 12.78 0.35
CA ASP A 6 -25.35 13.05 0.44
C ASP A 6 -24.75 11.80 1.10
N GLY A 7 -24.43 10.79 0.28
CA GLY A 7 -24.30 9.41 0.71
C GLY A 7 -23.39 9.34 1.93
N SER A 8 -23.93 8.92 3.07
CA SER A 8 -23.14 8.85 4.28
C SER A 8 -21.91 7.98 4.03
N TRP A 9 -20.73 8.40 4.51
CA TRP A 9 -19.50 7.58 4.47
C TRP A 9 -19.69 6.21 5.12
N TRP A 10 -20.72 6.07 5.96
CA TRP A 10 -21.14 4.77 6.48
C TRP A 10 -21.45 3.80 5.33
N THR A 11 -22.11 4.21 4.24
CA THR A 11 -22.42 3.30 3.13
C THR A 11 -21.18 2.74 2.42
N ALA A 12 -20.01 3.38 2.56
CA ALA A 12 -18.76 2.95 1.95
C ALA A 12 -17.95 1.95 2.81
N TRP A 13 -18.41 1.59 4.02
CA TRP A 13 -17.65 0.70 4.91
C TRP A 13 -17.23 -0.64 4.29
N PRO A 14 -18.04 -1.32 3.45
CA PRO A 14 -17.62 -2.58 2.85
C PRO A 14 -16.44 -2.36 1.89
N THR A 15 -16.48 -1.28 1.11
CA THR A 15 -15.39 -0.88 0.21
C THR A 15 -14.13 -0.51 0.99
N VAL A 16 -14.26 0.19 2.13
CA VAL A 16 -13.13 0.51 3.02
C VAL A 16 -12.47 -0.76 3.55
N ILE A 17 -13.24 -1.73 4.04
CA ILE A 17 -12.69 -3.00 4.53
C ILE A 17 -11.97 -3.75 3.41
N VAL A 18 -12.60 -3.88 2.24
CA VAL A 18 -11.96 -4.55 1.10
C VAL A 18 -10.68 -3.83 0.68
N ALA A 19 -10.67 -2.50 0.65
CA ALA A 19 -9.48 -1.72 0.33
C ALA A 19 -8.36 -1.95 1.34
N VAL A 20 -8.65 -1.87 2.64
CA VAL A 20 -7.66 -2.10 3.71
C VAL A 20 -7.11 -3.52 3.66
N VAL A 21 -7.98 -4.53 3.50
CA VAL A 21 -7.59 -5.93 3.35
C VAL A 21 -6.72 -6.11 2.11
N LEU A 22 -7.14 -5.56 0.96
CA LEU A 22 -6.39 -5.64 -0.30
C LEU A 22 -4.99 -5.04 -0.15
N VAL A 23 -4.86 -3.85 0.43
CA VAL A 23 -3.57 -3.13 0.52
C VAL A 23 -2.63 -3.68 1.59
N LEU A 24 -3.17 -4.29 2.66
CA LEU A 24 -2.37 -4.79 3.78
C LEU A 24 -2.19 -6.31 3.77
N LEU A 25 -3.24 -7.10 3.63
CA LEU A 25 -3.18 -8.53 3.96
C LEU A 25 -2.20 -9.33 3.09
N PRO A 26 -2.24 -9.26 1.73
CA PRO A 26 -1.35 -10.06 0.90
C PRO A 26 0.13 -9.70 1.11
N GLY A 27 0.42 -8.40 1.19
CA GLY A 27 1.77 -7.91 1.43
C GLY A 27 2.27 -8.17 2.85
N TRP A 28 1.39 -8.12 3.85
CA TRP A 28 1.73 -8.48 5.23
C TRP A 28 2.06 -9.96 5.33
N LEU A 29 1.25 -10.85 4.73
CA LEU A 29 1.56 -12.28 4.70
C LEU A 29 2.90 -12.56 4.01
N LEU A 30 3.19 -11.84 2.93
CA LEU A 30 4.49 -11.92 2.26
C LEU A 30 5.62 -11.43 3.18
N ALA A 31 5.45 -10.28 3.85
CA ALA A 31 6.40 -9.81 4.86
C ALA A 31 6.66 -10.86 5.97
N ARG A 32 5.61 -11.55 6.44
CA ARG A 32 5.73 -12.62 7.43
C ARG A 32 6.49 -13.83 6.90
N ALA A 33 6.26 -14.23 5.65
CA ALA A 33 6.99 -15.31 4.99
C ALA A 33 8.49 -15.01 4.89
N TRP A 34 8.86 -13.73 4.76
CA TRP A 34 10.25 -13.26 4.76
C TRP A 34 10.78 -12.92 6.18
N GLY A 35 10.04 -13.26 7.22
CA GLY A 35 10.48 -13.16 8.61
C GLY A 35 10.35 -11.77 9.24
N PHE A 36 9.77 -10.79 8.52
CA PHE A 36 9.51 -9.46 9.07
C PHE A 36 8.50 -9.54 10.23
N ARG A 37 8.75 -8.73 11.25
CA ARG A 37 7.99 -8.70 12.50
C ARG A 37 7.80 -7.27 12.99
N GLY A 38 6.94 -7.10 13.99
CA GLY A 38 6.69 -5.78 14.60
C GLY A 38 6.19 -4.77 13.57
N VAL A 39 6.78 -3.57 13.59
CA VAL A 39 6.41 -2.42 12.74
C VAL A 39 6.75 -2.65 11.27
N ALA A 40 7.85 -3.36 10.98
CA ALA A 40 8.32 -3.58 9.61
C ALA A 40 7.30 -4.36 8.76
N ALA A 41 6.61 -5.34 9.36
CA ALA A 41 5.65 -6.17 8.63
C ALA A 41 4.44 -5.39 8.05
N PRO A 42 3.66 -4.63 8.84
CA PRO A 42 2.58 -3.79 8.30
C PRO A 42 3.11 -2.60 7.48
N ALA A 43 4.30 -2.06 7.79
CA ALA A 43 4.88 -0.96 7.00
C ALA A 43 5.25 -1.38 5.58
N ALA A 44 5.88 -2.55 5.41
CA ALA A 44 6.29 -3.07 4.11
C ALA A 44 5.12 -3.60 3.26
N ALA A 45 3.97 -3.90 3.88
CA ALA A 45 2.89 -4.62 3.22
C ALA A 45 2.40 -3.96 1.92
N PRO A 46 2.10 -2.65 1.85
CA PRO A 46 1.66 -2.04 0.60
C PRO A 46 2.71 -2.08 -0.52
N ALA A 47 3.98 -1.89 -0.17
CA ALA A 47 5.09 -1.95 -1.13
C ALA A 47 5.26 -3.36 -1.71
N LEU A 48 5.21 -4.38 -0.85
CA LEU A 48 5.31 -5.78 -1.25
C LEU A 48 4.11 -6.23 -2.11
N LEU A 49 2.90 -5.76 -1.78
CA LEU A 49 1.73 -5.98 -2.63
C LEU A 49 1.95 -5.41 -4.02
N LEU A 50 2.36 -4.14 -4.13
CA LEU A 50 2.58 -3.50 -5.43
C LEU A 50 3.73 -4.14 -6.21
N GLY A 51 4.76 -4.64 -5.52
CA GLY A 51 5.83 -5.44 -6.11
C GLY A 51 5.34 -6.74 -6.75
N VAL A 52 4.22 -7.31 -6.27
CA VAL A 52 3.55 -8.47 -6.87
C VAL A 52 2.56 -8.05 -7.97
N VAL A 53 1.72 -7.04 -7.69
CA VAL A 53 0.68 -6.56 -8.60
C VAL A 53 1.28 -6.02 -9.89
N GLY A 54 2.36 -5.24 -9.84
CA GLY A 54 2.99 -4.65 -11.03
C GLY A 54 3.35 -5.68 -12.11
N PRO A 55 4.17 -6.71 -11.82
CA PRO A 55 4.45 -7.77 -12.78
C PRO A 55 3.21 -8.61 -13.12
N ALA A 56 2.27 -8.82 -12.18
CA ALA A 56 1.05 -9.57 -12.43
C ALA A 56 0.17 -8.93 -13.51
N THR A 57 0.06 -7.59 -13.56
CA THR A 57 -0.73 -6.90 -14.58
C THR A 57 -0.09 -7.00 -15.97
N VAL A 58 1.24 -7.01 -16.06
CA VAL A 58 1.98 -7.23 -17.30
C VAL A 58 1.74 -8.65 -17.83
N ILE A 59 1.93 -9.66 -16.97
CA ILE A 59 1.71 -11.06 -17.33
C ILE A 59 0.23 -11.30 -17.70
N GLY A 60 -0.70 -10.76 -16.91
CA GLY A 60 -2.13 -10.87 -17.17
C GLY A 60 -2.52 -10.29 -18.53
N GLY A 61 -2.05 -9.09 -18.84
CA GLY A 61 -2.28 -8.46 -20.15
C GLY A 61 -1.66 -9.25 -21.31
N ALA A 62 -0.44 -9.77 -21.14
CA ALA A 62 0.22 -10.58 -22.16
C ALA A 62 -0.49 -11.91 -22.44
N LEU A 63 -1.09 -12.52 -21.40
CA LEU A 63 -1.83 -13.78 -21.50
C LEU A 63 -3.31 -13.59 -21.84
N GLY A 64 -3.80 -12.34 -21.97
CA GLY A 64 -5.22 -12.06 -22.15
C GLY A 64 -6.09 -12.45 -20.96
N ILE A 65 -5.51 -12.57 -19.76
CA ILE A 65 -6.22 -12.90 -18.53
C ILE A 65 -6.89 -11.62 -18.01
N ARG A 66 -8.20 -11.69 -17.79
CA ARG A 66 -9.00 -10.58 -17.28
C ARG A 66 -8.50 -10.13 -15.90
N TRP A 67 -8.46 -8.83 -15.64
CA TRP A 67 -8.14 -8.25 -14.34
C TRP A 67 -9.41 -8.03 -13.53
N ASP A 68 -9.76 -9.04 -12.72
CA ASP A 68 -10.82 -8.98 -11.72
C ASP A 68 -10.45 -9.82 -10.49
N VAL A 69 -11.30 -9.80 -9.47
CA VAL A 69 -11.03 -10.51 -8.20
C VAL A 69 -10.84 -12.00 -8.40
N THR A 70 -11.61 -12.62 -9.29
CA THR A 70 -11.53 -14.06 -9.56
C THR A 70 -10.17 -14.41 -10.16
N HIS A 71 -9.78 -13.73 -11.23
CA HIS A 71 -8.52 -13.99 -11.93
C HIS A 71 -7.29 -13.50 -11.15
N LEU A 72 -7.44 -12.53 -10.24
CA LEU A 72 -6.38 -12.20 -9.27
C LEU A 72 -6.05 -13.40 -8.38
N LEU A 73 -7.08 -14.14 -7.93
CA LEU A 73 -6.94 -15.27 -6.99
C LEU A 73 -6.48 -16.58 -7.65
N VAL A 74 -6.72 -16.76 -8.95
CA VAL A 74 -6.32 -17.99 -9.67
C VAL A 74 -5.25 -17.78 -10.73
N GLY A 75 -4.92 -16.52 -11.04
CA GLY A 75 -4.02 -16.12 -12.13
C GLY A 75 -2.68 -15.55 -11.66
N PRO A 76 -2.04 -14.70 -12.50
CA PRO A 76 -0.66 -14.25 -12.29
C PRO A 76 -0.40 -13.59 -10.93
N GLY A 77 -1.39 -12.87 -10.38
CA GLY A 77 -1.28 -12.26 -9.06
C GLY A 77 -1.03 -13.30 -7.95
N MET A 78 -1.88 -14.33 -7.89
CA MET A 78 -1.71 -15.43 -6.95
C MET A 78 -0.44 -16.25 -7.22
N TRP A 79 -0.11 -16.51 -8.49
CA TRP A 79 1.09 -17.30 -8.84
C TRP A 79 2.36 -16.61 -8.33
N LEU A 80 2.51 -15.30 -8.60
CA LEU A 80 3.64 -14.52 -8.15
C LEU A 80 3.67 -14.38 -6.63
N TRP A 81 2.51 -14.14 -6.00
CA TRP A 81 2.40 -14.08 -4.55
C TRP A 81 2.84 -15.40 -3.89
N ALA A 82 2.33 -16.53 -4.39
CA ALA A 82 2.66 -17.86 -3.87
C ALA A 82 4.14 -18.21 -4.06
N ALA A 83 4.70 -17.90 -5.24
CA ALA A 83 6.12 -18.08 -5.51
C ALA A 83 7.01 -17.24 -4.56
N ALA A 84 6.67 -15.96 -4.38
CA ALA A 84 7.41 -15.07 -3.48
C ALA A 84 7.27 -15.49 -2.01
N ALA A 85 6.10 -15.97 -1.59
CA ALA A 85 5.87 -16.48 -0.24
C ALA A 85 6.63 -17.79 0.00
N ALA A 86 6.58 -18.73 -0.94
CA ALA A 86 7.33 -19.98 -0.86
C ALA A 86 8.84 -19.73 -0.80
N LEU A 87 9.35 -18.81 -1.62
CA LEU A 87 10.75 -18.40 -1.58
C LEU A 87 11.13 -17.83 -0.21
N GLY A 88 10.33 -16.90 0.31
CA GLY A 88 10.54 -16.33 1.65
C GLY A 88 10.58 -17.40 2.73
N LEU A 89 9.62 -18.33 2.73
CA LEU A 89 9.58 -19.44 3.68
C LEU A 89 10.82 -20.32 3.55
N VAL A 90 11.23 -20.72 2.35
CA VAL A 90 12.41 -21.57 2.12
C VAL A 90 13.70 -20.89 2.60
N LEU A 91 13.86 -19.59 2.34
CA LEU A 91 15.07 -18.84 2.72
C LEU A 91 15.13 -18.53 4.22
N THR A 92 13.98 -18.41 4.89
CA THR A 92 13.91 -18.08 6.32
C THR A 92 13.74 -19.31 7.22
N HIS A 93 13.43 -20.49 6.66
CA HIS A 93 13.18 -21.69 7.46
C HIS A 93 14.44 -22.18 8.18
N PRO A 94 14.34 -22.51 9.49
CA PRO A 94 15.49 -22.91 10.32
C PRO A 94 16.19 -24.22 9.92
N TRP A 95 15.68 -24.98 8.95
CA TRP A 95 16.34 -26.21 8.49
C TRP A 95 17.72 -25.94 7.84
N ARG A 96 17.93 -24.77 7.22
CA ARG A 96 19.27 -24.36 6.74
C ARG A 96 20.22 -23.95 7.87
N ARG A 97 19.71 -23.52 9.03
CA ARG A 97 20.54 -23.07 10.18
C ARG A 97 21.03 -24.21 11.07
N ARG A 98 20.55 -25.45 10.88
CA ARG A 98 20.98 -26.62 11.65
C ARG A 98 22.14 -27.40 11.03
N SER A 99 22.49 -27.14 9.77
CA SER A 99 23.46 -27.95 9.02
C SER A 99 24.90 -27.42 9.03
N THR A 100 25.14 -26.22 9.57
CA THR A 100 26.48 -25.63 9.60
C THR A 100 26.73 -24.93 10.94
N ASP A 101 27.49 -25.63 11.78
CA ASP A 101 28.40 -25.14 12.82
C ASP A 101 27.84 -24.71 14.18
N GLY A 102 27.98 -25.65 15.14
CA GLY A 102 27.99 -25.41 16.58
C GLY A 102 29.24 -24.68 17.10
N ILE A 103 29.87 -23.81 16.31
CA ILE A 103 31.03 -23.00 16.72
C ILE A 103 30.87 -21.63 16.05
N ARG A 104 30.58 -20.58 16.83
CA ARG A 104 30.42 -19.13 16.46
C ARG A 104 29.01 -18.56 16.22
N ALA A 105 27.98 -19.09 16.89
CA ALA A 105 26.63 -18.49 16.85
C ALA A 105 26.49 -17.12 17.58
N ASP A 106 27.53 -16.64 18.28
CA ASP A 106 27.47 -15.41 19.09
C ASP A 106 28.09 -14.15 18.43
N ALA A 107 28.58 -14.23 17.19
CA ALA A 107 29.22 -13.07 16.53
C ALA A 107 28.64 -12.69 15.15
N ALA A 108 27.66 -13.43 14.62
CA ALA A 108 27.02 -13.12 13.34
C ALA A 108 25.52 -13.51 13.29
N GLY A 109 24.82 -13.40 14.44
CA GLY A 109 23.36 -13.47 14.55
C GLY A 109 22.69 -12.13 14.14
N PRO A 110 21.41 -12.12 13.74
CA PRO A 110 20.81 -11.18 12.78
C PRO A 110 21.06 -9.69 13.10
N VAL A 111 22.08 -9.11 12.44
CA VAL A 111 22.50 -7.71 12.58
C VAL A 111 21.49 -6.70 11.99
N LEU A 112 20.39 -7.14 11.39
CA LEU A 112 19.54 -6.28 10.55
C LEU A 112 18.15 -5.93 11.13
N ALA A 113 17.76 -6.56 12.24
CA ALA A 113 16.54 -6.32 13.02
C ALA A 113 16.60 -5.16 14.04
N PRO A 114 15.94 -3.99 13.94
CA PRO A 114 15.81 -3.11 15.09
C PRO A 114 15.19 -3.87 16.28
N PRO A 115 15.68 -3.69 17.52
CA PRO A 115 15.17 -4.41 18.70
C PRO A 115 13.67 -4.14 18.88
N ALA A 116 12.91 -5.09 19.44
CA ALA A 116 11.46 -4.96 19.60
C ALA A 116 11.07 -3.70 20.41
N LEU A 117 9.95 -3.06 20.07
CA LEU A 117 9.42 -1.97 20.90
C LEU A 117 8.85 -2.52 22.19
N GLY A 118 9.19 -1.89 23.31
CA GLY A 118 8.39 -2.02 24.53
C GLY A 118 6.97 -1.49 24.31
N THR A 119 6.01 -2.01 25.08
CA THR A 119 4.57 -1.74 24.93
C THR A 119 4.25 -0.24 24.85
N ARG A 120 4.86 0.57 25.73
CA ARG A 120 4.66 2.03 25.73
C ARG A 120 5.03 2.66 24.39
N ASN A 121 6.19 2.34 23.84
CA ASN A 121 6.66 2.92 22.57
C ASN A 121 5.85 2.39 21.38
N ALA A 122 5.37 1.14 21.44
CA ALA A 122 4.46 0.61 20.45
C ALA A 122 3.11 1.35 20.45
N LEU A 123 2.55 1.65 21.62
CA LEU A 123 1.32 2.44 21.75
C LEU A 123 1.50 3.89 21.29
N LEU A 124 2.62 4.53 21.64
CA LEU A 124 2.95 5.87 21.16
C LEU A 124 3.05 5.92 19.63
N LEU A 125 3.72 4.94 19.04
CA LEU A 125 3.83 4.85 17.58
C LEU A 125 2.48 4.57 16.92
N ALA A 126 1.67 3.69 17.48
CA ALA A 126 0.32 3.42 16.98
C ALA A 126 -0.54 4.70 17.01
N GLY A 127 -0.50 5.45 18.11
CA GLY A 127 -1.17 6.75 18.22
C GLY A 127 -0.66 7.77 17.19
N ALA A 128 0.65 7.80 16.94
CA ALA A 128 1.26 8.67 15.94
C ALA A 128 0.86 8.31 14.50
N VAL A 129 0.77 7.02 14.17
CA VAL A 129 0.28 6.55 12.87
C VAL A 129 -1.16 6.99 12.66
N VAL A 130 -2.02 6.81 13.68
CA VAL A 130 -3.42 7.26 13.63
C VAL A 130 -3.50 8.78 13.45
N LEU A 131 -2.72 9.55 14.22
CA LEU A 131 -2.72 11.01 14.13
C LEU A 131 -2.26 11.49 12.73
N SER A 132 -1.16 10.97 12.20
CA SER A 132 -0.69 11.29 10.84
C SER A 132 -1.71 10.93 9.77
N GLY A 133 -2.34 9.76 9.91
CA GLY A 133 -3.42 9.32 9.03
C GLY A 133 -4.62 10.27 9.05
N VAL A 134 -5.09 10.66 10.24
CA VAL A 134 -6.18 11.63 10.39
C VAL A 134 -5.82 12.99 9.81
N MET A 135 -4.63 13.52 10.12
CA MET A 135 -4.16 14.82 9.60
C MET A 135 -4.15 14.87 8.06
N THR A 136 -3.90 13.74 7.41
CA THR A 136 -3.79 13.64 5.94
C THR A 136 -5.13 13.31 5.29
N ALA A 137 -5.91 12.39 5.86
CA ALA A 137 -7.18 11.95 5.30
C ALA A 137 -8.34 12.93 5.58
N TRP A 138 -8.29 13.68 6.68
CA TRP A 138 -9.39 14.57 7.10
C TRP A 138 -9.68 15.69 6.09
N PRO A 139 -8.69 16.42 5.55
CA PRO A 139 -8.94 17.41 4.50
C PRO A 139 -9.55 16.79 3.23
N ALA A 140 -9.12 15.59 2.86
CA ALA A 140 -9.68 14.86 1.72
C ALA A 140 -11.13 14.45 1.98
N LEU A 141 -11.45 13.94 3.17
CA LEU A 141 -12.82 13.60 3.58
C LEU A 141 -13.77 14.81 3.48
N ILE A 142 -13.33 15.98 3.95
CA ILE A 142 -14.10 17.23 3.84
C ILE A 142 -14.24 17.64 2.37
N GLY A 143 -13.15 17.64 1.62
CA GLY A 143 -13.11 18.09 0.23
C GLY A 143 -13.95 17.22 -0.73
N THR A 144 -14.00 15.91 -0.52
CA THR A 144 -14.78 14.99 -1.34
C THR A 144 -16.29 15.17 -1.13
N ARG A 145 -16.76 15.71 0.01
CA ARG A 145 -18.19 15.89 0.38
C ARG A 145 -19.03 14.61 0.50
N GLY A 146 -18.56 13.46 -0.01
CA GLY A 146 -19.21 12.15 0.15
C GLY A 146 -18.49 11.07 -0.68
N PRO A 147 -18.69 9.78 -0.38
CA PRO A 147 -18.04 8.68 -1.09
C PRO A 147 -18.44 8.59 -2.56
N GLN A 148 -19.66 8.99 -2.91
CA GLN A 148 -20.20 8.98 -4.28
C GLN A 148 -19.85 10.25 -5.07
N SER A 149 -19.26 11.24 -4.43
CA SER A 149 -18.98 12.53 -5.06
C SER A 149 -17.74 12.42 -5.94
N PRO A 150 -17.85 12.63 -7.27
CA PRO A 150 -16.70 12.61 -8.16
C PRO A 150 -15.78 13.79 -7.84
N PRO A 151 -14.47 13.57 -7.62
CA PRO A 151 -13.52 14.64 -7.37
C PRO A 151 -13.46 15.64 -8.53
N GLN A 152 -13.56 16.94 -8.22
CA GLN A 152 -13.47 18.03 -9.20
C GLN A 152 -12.03 18.55 -9.33
N ALA A 153 -11.12 17.66 -9.72
CA ALA A 153 -9.71 17.98 -9.92
C ALA A 153 -9.24 17.51 -11.31
N SER A 154 -8.12 18.08 -11.78
CA SER A 154 -7.74 18.06 -13.21
C SER A 154 -7.75 16.67 -13.84
N ASP A 155 -7.20 15.66 -13.15
CA ASP A 155 -6.98 14.34 -13.74
C ASP A 155 -8.03 13.30 -13.30
N ALA A 156 -9.00 13.72 -12.47
CA ALA A 156 -9.97 12.80 -11.87
C ALA A 156 -10.83 12.09 -12.93
N VAL A 157 -11.30 12.82 -13.95
CA VAL A 157 -12.13 12.26 -15.04
C VAL A 157 -11.35 11.19 -15.80
N PHE A 158 -10.07 11.43 -16.09
CA PHE A 158 -9.22 10.47 -16.77
C PHE A 158 -9.05 9.20 -15.94
N HIS A 159 -8.70 9.31 -14.65
CA HIS A 159 -8.47 8.14 -13.81
C HIS A 159 -9.75 7.33 -13.52
N LEU A 160 -10.88 8.00 -13.29
CA LEU A 160 -12.17 7.33 -13.15
C LEU A 160 -12.56 6.59 -14.44
N SER A 161 -12.35 7.22 -15.60
CA SER A 161 -12.57 6.57 -16.90
C SER A 161 -11.65 5.36 -17.07
N ALA A 162 -10.36 5.48 -16.76
CA ALA A 162 -9.41 4.37 -16.84
C ALA A 162 -9.82 3.18 -15.96
N VAL A 163 -10.29 3.41 -14.74
CA VAL A 163 -10.82 2.32 -13.89
C VAL A 163 -12.08 1.69 -14.50
N ALA A 164 -12.98 2.48 -15.05
CA ALA A 164 -14.18 1.96 -15.72
C ALA A 164 -13.84 1.11 -16.96
N PHE A 165 -12.88 1.57 -17.78
CA PHE A 165 -12.37 0.84 -18.94
C PHE A 165 -11.69 -0.46 -18.52
N VAL A 166 -10.82 -0.44 -17.50
CA VAL A 166 -10.21 -1.66 -16.93
C VAL A 166 -11.27 -2.65 -16.46
N ARG A 167 -12.31 -2.21 -15.74
CA ARG A 167 -13.39 -3.10 -15.28
C ARG A 167 -14.16 -3.72 -16.44
N ARG A 168 -14.36 -2.97 -17.52
CA ARG A 168 -15.10 -3.41 -18.72
C ARG A 168 -14.27 -4.36 -19.57
N GLU A 169 -13.05 -3.97 -19.91
CA GLU A 169 -12.18 -4.66 -20.88
C GLU A 169 -11.30 -5.72 -20.23
N GLY A 170 -11.04 -5.58 -18.93
CA GLY A 170 -10.25 -6.53 -18.16
C GLY A 170 -8.75 -6.45 -18.38
N ASN A 171 -8.25 -5.49 -19.16
CA ASN A 171 -6.82 -5.28 -19.30
C ASN A 171 -6.39 -4.08 -18.45
N VAL A 172 -5.41 -4.27 -17.59
CA VAL A 172 -4.78 -3.20 -16.78
C VAL A 172 -3.26 -3.20 -16.94
N SER A 173 -2.74 -3.87 -17.95
CA SER A 173 -1.31 -3.88 -18.23
C SER A 173 -0.82 -2.46 -18.48
N PRO A 174 0.34 -2.06 -17.91
CA PRO A 174 0.95 -0.79 -18.25
C PRO A 174 1.41 -0.72 -19.71
N MET A 175 1.46 -1.87 -20.41
CA MET A 175 1.83 -1.99 -21.83
C MET A 175 0.58 -1.98 -22.72
N GLY A 176 -0.18 -0.89 -22.71
CA GLY A 176 -1.34 -0.71 -23.59
C GLY A 176 -2.70 -1.12 -23.03
N GLY A 177 -2.83 -1.40 -21.73
CA GLY A 177 -4.12 -1.72 -21.12
C GLY A 177 -5.18 -0.61 -21.20
N LEU A 178 -4.75 0.63 -21.51
CA LEU A 178 -5.63 1.78 -21.72
C LEU A 178 -5.72 2.22 -23.19
N ALA A 179 -5.27 1.40 -24.16
CA ALA A 179 -5.20 1.80 -25.57
C ALA A 179 -6.55 2.29 -26.13
N SER A 180 -7.66 1.72 -25.67
CA SER A 180 -9.02 2.13 -26.03
C SER A 180 -9.39 3.55 -25.60
N MET A 181 -8.70 4.13 -24.62
CA MET A 181 -8.83 5.54 -24.24
C MET A 181 -7.97 6.48 -25.11
N TYR A 182 -7.10 5.91 -25.94
CA TYR A 182 -6.16 6.62 -26.82
C TYR A 182 -6.38 6.23 -28.29
N ASP A 183 -7.64 6.03 -28.71
CA ASP A 183 -8.01 5.67 -30.08
C ASP A 183 -7.27 4.42 -30.63
N GLY A 184 -6.96 3.48 -29.73
CA GLY A 184 -6.23 2.24 -30.05
C GLY A 184 -4.72 2.37 -29.99
N ALA A 185 -4.16 3.56 -29.70
CA ALA A 185 -2.72 3.75 -29.57
C ALA A 185 -2.17 3.01 -28.34
N VAL A 186 -1.22 2.10 -28.57
CA VAL A 186 -0.54 1.36 -27.52
C VAL A 186 0.58 2.23 -26.93
N THR A 187 0.33 2.76 -25.74
CA THR A 187 1.29 3.60 -24.99
C THR A 187 1.56 3.00 -23.61
N TYR A 188 2.77 3.21 -23.10
CA TYR A 188 3.09 2.91 -21.71
C TYR A 188 2.33 3.84 -20.76
N TYR A 189 1.66 3.27 -19.75
CA TYR A 189 1.02 4.05 -18.69
C TYR A 189 1.16 3.34 -17.33
N PRO A 190 1.56 4.03 -16.24
CA PRO A 190 1.71 3.39 -14.93
C PRO A 190 0.36 3.10 -14.27
N THR A 191 -0.22 1.93 -14.55
CA THR A 191 -1.58 1.51 -14.14
C THR A 191 -1.69 0.95 -12.71
N GLY A 192 -0.65 1.03 -11.87
CA GLY A 192 -0.62 0.38 -10.56
C GLY A 192 -1.77 0.78 -9.63
N TRP A 193 -2.13 2.07 -9.59
CA TRP A 193 -3.29 2.54 -8.83
C TRP A 193 -4.61 2.05 -9.45
N HIS A 194 -4.73 2.08 -10.78
CA HIS A 194 -5.91 1.59 -11.51
C HIS A 194 -6.15 0.11 -11.27
N ALA A 195 -5.09 -0.68 -11.19
CA ALA A 195 -5.15 -2.11 -10.88
C ALA A 195 -5.79 -2.37 -9.51
N LEU A 196 -5.48 -1.57 -8.50
CA LEU A 196 -6.12 -1.68 -7.18
C LEU A 196 -7.56 -1.15 -7.20
N ALA A 197 -7.79 0.03 -7.77
CA ALA A 197 -9.12 0.66 -7.82
C ALA A 197 -10.16 -0.19 -8.56
N ALA A 198 -9.75 -0.86 -9.63
CA ALA A 198 -10.63 -1.74 -10.41
C ALA A 198 -11.15 -2.95 -9.63
N LEU A 199 -10.40 -3.41 -8.61
CA LEU A 199 -10.75 -4.56 -7.77
C LEU A 199 -11.69 -4.21 -6.61
N LEU A 200 -11.87 -2.92 -6.30
CA LEU A 200 -12.73 -2.50 -5.20
C LEU A 200 -14.21 -2.68 -5.55
N PRO A 201 -15.07 -3.07 -4.59
CA PRO A 201 -16.49 -3.26 -4.84
C PRO A 201 -17.22 -1.93 -5.00
N GLY A 202 -18.40 -2.00 -5.61
CA GLY A 202 -19.29 -0.85 -5.79
C GLY A 202 -18.90 0.05 -6.96
N ASP A 203 -19.41 1.28 -6.94
CA ASP A 203 -19.18 2.26 -7.99
C ASP A 203 -17.70 2.68 -8.09
N VAL A 204 -17.26 3.07 -9.29
CA VAL A 204 -15.87 3.49 -9.58
C VAL A 204 -15.47 4.70 -8.73
N VAL A 205 -16.37 5.65 -8.53
CA VAL A 205 -16.12 6.86 -7.73
C VAL A 205 -15.91 6.49 -6.26
N VAL A 206 -16.76 5.62 -5.70
CA VAL A 206 -16.62 5.16 -4.32
C VAL A 206 -15.29 4.43 -4.12
N GLY A 207 -14.97 3.50 -5.02
CA GLY A 207 -13.69 2.78 -4.98
C GLY A 207 -12.49 3.73 -5.04
N ALA A 208 -12.51 4.68 -5.98
CA ALA A 208 -11.45 5.67 -6.13
C ALA A 208 -11.26 6.53 -4.88
N ASN A 209 -12.35 7.11 -4.35
CA ASN A 209 -12.32 7.95 -3.16
C ASN A 209 -11.81 7.17 -1.93
N VAL A 210 -12.28 5.95 -1.73
CA VAL A 210 -11.81 5.08 -0.66
C VAL A 210 -10.31 4.76 -0.82
N LEU A 211 -9.86 4.44 -2.02
CA LEU A 211 -8.45 4.11 -2.26
C LEU A 211 -7.54 5.32 -2.03
N VAL A 212 -7.98 6.53 -2.40
CA VAL A 212 -7.27 7.77 -2.09
C VAL A 212 -7.10 7.93 -0.58
N LEU A 213 -8.19 7.79 0.18
CA LEU A 213 -8.17 7.90 1.64
C LEU A 213 -7.29 6.82 2.30
N VAL A 214 -7.36 5.57 1.82
CA VAL A 214 -6.52 4.47 2.31
C VAL A 214 -5.04 4.73 1.99
N SER A 215 -4.74 5.23 0.81
CA SER A 215 -3.35 5.52 0.43
C SER A 215 -2.69 6.51 1.38
N VAL A 216 -3.44 7.52 1.82
CA VAL A 216 -2.83 8.65 2.55
C VAL A 216 -3.08 8.59 4.05
N GLY A 217 -4.22 8.01 4.44
CA GLY A 217 -4.59 7.79 5.83
C GLY A 217 -3.95 6.53 6.43
N LEU A 218 -3.50 5.58 5.61
CA LEU A 218 -2.97 4.29 6.07
C LEU A 218 -1.60 3.95 5.47
N ILE A 219 -1.45 3.95 4.14
CA ILE A 219 -0.19 3.50 3.51
C ILE A 219 0.98 4.44 3.87
N TRP A 220 0.80 5.75 3.67
CA TRP A 220 1.81 6.76 4.01
C TRP A 220 2.28 6.69 5.48
N PRO A 221 1.41 6.80 6.50
CA PRO A 221 1.87 6.83 7.88
C PRO A 221 2.52 5.51 8.33
N LEU A 222 2.06 4.36 7.80
CA LEU A 222 2.72 3.07 8.05
C LEU A 222 4.12 3.02 7.43
N GLY A 223 4.26 3.48 6.18
CA GLY A 223 5.55 3.56 5.50
C GLY A 223 6.53 4.47 6.24
N MET A 224 6.08 5.64 6.67
CA MET A 224 6.90 6.58 7.45
C MET A 224 7.32 5.98 8.80
N ALA A 225 6.40 5.32 9.51
CA ALA A 225 6.72 4.62 10.75
C ALA A 225 7.78 3.53 10.55
N GLY A 226 7.69 2.76 9.45
CA GLY A 226 8.68 1.76 9.07
C GLY A 226 10.04 2.37 8.75
N LEU A 227 10.08 3.35 7.85
CA LEU A 227 11.33 4.01 7.44
C LEU A 227 12.04 4.68 8.62
N LEU A 228 11.32 5.47 9.40
CA LEU A 228 11.89 6.15 10.57
C LEU A 228 12.39 5.15 11.59
N ARG A 229 11.72 4.00 11.74
CA ARG A 229 12.20 2.93 12.61
C ARG A 229 13.51 2.36 12.10
N GLU A 230 13.60 1.99 10.84
CA GLU A 230 14.83 1.40 10.29
C GLU A 230 16.01 2.38 10.37
N VAL A 231 15.78 3.65 10.03
CA VAL A 231 16.79 4.71 10.12
C VAL A 231 17.25 4.94 11.57
N LEU A 232 16.31 5.11 12.52
CA LEU A 232 16.65 5.33 13.93
C LEU A 232 17.34 4.12 14.56
N GLY A 233 16.88 2.91 14.24
CA GLY A 233 17.46 1.67 14.76
C GLY A 233 18.93 1.48 14.37
N ARG A 234 19.32 1.99 13.20
CA ARG A 234 20.71 1.96 12.71
C ARG A 234 21.59 3.03 13.30
N ILE A 235 21.07 4.24 13.44
CA ILE A 235 21.82 5.37 14.01
C ILE A 235 21.96 5.23 15.53
N ARG A 236 20.99 4.60 16.20
CA ARG A 236 20.94 4.43 17.66
C ARG A 236 20.62 2.98 18.06
N PRO A 237 21.58 2.05 17.95
CA PRO A 237 21.36 0.63 18.25
C PRO A 237 20.99 0.35 19.72
N ALA A 238 21.50 1.18 20.65
CA ALA A 238 21.21 1.10 22.09
C ALA A 238 19.92 1.87 22.45
N ALA A 239 18.79 1.45 21.87
CA ALA A 239 17.52 2.16 21.92
C ALA A 239 17.11 2.55 23.36
N THR A 240 16.85 3.83 23.56
CA THR A 240 16.40 4.43 24.81
C THR A 240 14.89 4.73 24.77
N ALA A 241 14.28 5.01 25.92
CA ALA A 241 12.87 5.42 25.97
C ALA A 241 12.58 6.70 25.15
N THR A 242 13.56 7.59 25.01
CA THR A 242 13.43 8.84 24.23
C THR A 242 13.38 8.57 22.72
N ASP A 243 14.00 7.50 22.22
CA ASP A 243 13.95 7.14 20.80
C ASP A 243 12.52 6.74 20.35
N GLY A 244 11.73 6.16 21.25
CA GLY A 244 10.31 5.88 20.99
C GLY A 244 9.46 7.13 20.81
N ALA A 245 9.74 8.18 21.59
CA ALA A 245 9.06 9.47 21.48
C ALA A 245 9.47 10.22 20.20
N VAL A 246 10.75 10.18 19.83
CA VAL A 246 11.25 10.76 18.57
C VAL A 246 10.64 10.06 17.35
N LEU A 247 10.60 8.73 17.36
CA LEU A 247 9.95 7.94 16.31
C LEU A 247 8.46 8.30 16.18
N ALA A 248 7.74 8.35 17.30
CA ALA A 248 6.32 8.71 17.31
C ALA A 248 6.10 10.15 16.82
N ALA A 249 6.89 11.13 17.31
CA ALA A 249 6.78 12.51 16.89
C ALA A 249 7.07 12.69 15.39
N GLY A 250 8.16 12.10 14.88
CA GLY A 250 8.49 12.14 13.46
C GLY A 250 7.42 11.49 12.58
N THR A 251 6.84 10.38 13.04
CA THR A 251 5.72 9.71 12.34
C THR A 251 4.48 10.60 12.33
N ALA A 252 4.08 11.18 13.47
CA ALA A 252 2.92 12.06 13.57
C ALA A 252 3.07 13.31 12.68
N LEU A 253 4.23 13.96 12.73
CA LEU A 253 4.54 15.17 11.96
C LEU A 253 4.74 14.92 10.47
N SER A 254 4.84 13.67 10.03
CA SER A 254 4.83 13.33 8.60
C SER A 254 3.46 13.53 7.93
N GLY A 255 2.39 13.67 8.73
CA GLY A 255 1.06 13.95 8.22
C GLY A 255 1.02 15.29 7.48
N SER A 256 0.09 15.43 6.54
CA SER A 256 -0.12 16.65 5.72
C SER A 256 0.86 16.88 4.57
N VAL A 257 2.00 16.18 4.49
CA VAL A 257 3.00 16.38 3.41
C VAL A 257 2.46 16.00 2.03
N VAL A 258 1.64 14.94 1.95
CA VAL A 258 1.08 14.43 0.68
C VAL A 258 -0.22 15.15 0.28
N SER A 259 -0.83 15.93 1.18
CA SER A 259 -2.17 16.51 1.00
C SER A 259 -2.27 17.43 -0.22
N LEU A 260 -1.23 18.22 -0.53
CA LEU A 260 -1.25 19.14 -1.67
C LEU A 260 -1.36 18.43 -3.02
N LEU A 261 -0.66 17.29 -3.17
CA LEU A 261 -0.64 16.53 -4.43
C LEU A 261 -1.97 15.80 -4.69
N LEU A 262 -2.67 15.41 -3.64
CA LEU A 262 -3.98 14.77 -3.73
C LEU A 262 -5.10 15.75 -4.06
N LEU A 263 -5.09 16.89 -3.37
CA LEU A 263 -6.21 17.81 -3.35
C LEU A 263 -6.23 18.74 -4.57
N LEU A 264 -5.06 19.03 -5.16
CA LEU A 264 -4.97 20.02 -6.25
C LEU A 264 -5.01 19.39 -7.65
N THR A 265 -4.39 18.23 -7.86
CA THR A 265 -4.22 17.67 -9.22
C THR A 265 -4.90 16.32 -9.44
N SER A 266 -5.36 15.64 -8.37
CA SER A 266 -5.85 14.26 -8.46
C SER A 266 -4.91 13.31 -9.21
N THR A 267 -3.61 13.52 -9.10
CA THR A 267 -2.58 12.63 -9.65
C THR A 267 -2.43 11.36 -8.79
N TRP A 268 -3.53 10.61 -8.61
CA TRP A 268 -3.61 9.51 -7.64
C TRP A 268 -2.59 8.38 -7.87
N PRO A 269 -2.23 7.99 -9.11
CA PRO A 269 -1.13 7.05 -9.32
C PRO A 269 0.22 7.55 -8.80
N TYR A 270 0.50 8.85 -8.99
CA TYR A 270 1.70 9.48 -8.45
C TYR A 270 1.64 9.56 -6.92
N ALA A 271 0.50 9.94 -6.36
CA ALA A 271 0.31 10.01 -4.92
C ALA A 271 0.45 8.63 -4.24
N LEU A 272 -0.05 7.55 -4.85
CA LEU A 272 0.18 6.19 -4.36
C LEU A 272 1.67 5.82 -4.38
N SER A 273 2.39 6.21 -5.42
CA SER A 273 3.83 5.98 -5.52
C SER A 273 4.59 6.68 -4.38
N LEU A 274 4.22 7.93 -4.06
CA LEU A 274 4.78 8.65 -2.92
C LEU A 274 4.35 8.05 -1.57
N ALA A 275 3.10 7.62 -1.44
CA ALA A 275 2.60 6.97 -0.23
C ALA A 275 3.40 5.72 0.14
N VAL A 276 3.82 4.96 -0.87
CA VAL A 276 4.53 3.68 -0.72
C VAL A 276 6.05 3.87 -0.63
N LEU A 277 6.58 4.97 -1.15
CA LEU A 277 8.02 5.24 -1.22
C LEU A 277 8.75 5.06 0.12
N PRO A 278 8.26 5.57 1.28
CA PRO A 278 8.93 5.34 2.56
C PRO A 278 9.09 3.85 2.90
N ALA A 279 8.06 3.03 2.64
CA ALA A 279 8.11 1.60 2.86
C ALA A 279 9.11 0.90 1.92
N ALA A 280 9.14 1.31 0.65
CA ALA A 280 10.10 0.78 -0.32
C ALA A 280 11.55 1.11 0.09
N LEU A 281 11.79 2.34 0.57
CA LEU A 281 13.09 2.75 1.12
C LEU A 281 13.46 1.95 2.37
N ALA A 282 12.50 1.69 3.27
CA ALA A 282 12.73 0.90 4.47
C ALA A 282 13.16 -0.55 4.18
N LEU A 283 12.82 -1.10 2.99
CA LEU A 283 13.21 -2.44 2.58
C LEU A 283 14.66 -2.54 2.07
N ILE A 284 15.24 -1.41 1.64
CA ILE A 284 16.58 -1.37 1.04
C ILE A 284 17.63 -0.69 1.92
N VAL A 285 17.17 0.15 2.86
CA VAL A 285 18.03 0.65 3.94
C VAL A 285 18.26 -0.56 4.81
#